data_AF-A0A8T5T488-F1
#
_entry.id   AF-A0A8T5T488-F1
#
_cell.length_a   1.000
_cell.length_b   1.000
_cell.length_c   1.000
_cell.angle_alpha   90.00
_cell.angle_beta   90.00
_cell.angle_gamma   90.00
#
_symmetry.space_group_name_H-M   'P 1'
#
loop_
_entity.id
_entity.type
_entity.pdbx_description
1 polymer ?
#
loop_
_entity_poly.entity_id
_entity_poly.type
_entity_poly.pdbx_seq_one_letter_code
_entity_poly.pdbx_strand_id
1 'polypeptide(L)'
;PTGVIKSASKIDHLRTGGTLLNQKFTPTLLADKDGLEKIRHLVRAYFRMDGHHIQFNVVSAETLKKAQKNPEQYRSLIVRVAGYSDYFINLGENLQNEIIRRTEHTNY
;
A
#
# COMPACT_ATOMS: atom_id res chain seq x y z
N PRO A 1 7.57 8.92 2.24
CA PRO A 1 7.11 7.73 3.04
C PRO A 1 7.88 7.54 4.35
N THR A 2 9.14 8.00 4.41
CA THR A 2 9.97 7.98 5.63
C THR A 2 9.28 8.63 6.84
N GLY A 3 8.57 9.76 6.66
CA GLY A 3 7.81 10.40 7.73
C GLY A 3 6.71 9.51 8.31
N VAL A 4 6.02 8.72 7.46
CA VAL A 4 4.96 7.81 7.92
C VAL A 4 5.54 6.72 8.80
N ILE A 5 6.62 6.06 8.38
CA ILE A 5 7.22 4.97 9.17
C ILE A 5 7.82 5.47 10.50
N LYS A 6 8.36 6.70 10.53
CA LYS A 6 8.86 7.34 11.76
C LYS A 6 7.74 7.72 12.73
N SER A 7 6.55 8.04 12.21
CA SER A 7 5.38 8.32 13.04
C SER A 7 4.78 7.02 13.57
N ALA A 8 4.64 6.02 12.70
CA ALA A 8 4.11 4.71 13.08
C ALA A 8 4.99 4.02 14.13
N SER A 9 6.32 4.14 14.04
CA SER A 9 7.27 3.56 14.99
C SER A 9 7.21 4.14 16.41
N LYS A 10 6.45 5.23 16.63
CA LYS A 10 6.23 5.77 17.98
C LYS A 10 5.16 5.00 18.76
N ILE A 11 4.41 4.12 18.08
CA ILE A 11 3.41 3.28 18.71
C ILE A 11 4.13 2.15 19.45
N ASP A 12 3.73 1.89 20.69
CA ASP A 12 4.13 0.67 21.39
C ASP A 12 3.38 -0.53 20.80
N HIS A 13 3.90 -1.05 19.70
CA HIS A 13 3.25 -2.08 18.91
C HIS A 13 3.08 -3.42 19.65
N LEU A 14 3.82 -3.66 20.74
CA LEU A 14 3.67 -4.86 21.58
C LEU A 14 2.37 -4.82 22.40
N ARG A 15 1.85 -3.61 22.68
CA ARG A 15 0.64 -3.42 23.47
C ARG A 15 -0.65 -3.34 22.66
N THR A 16 -0.58 -3.45 21.33
CA THR A 16 -1.75 -3.16 20.46
C THR A 16 -2.55 -4.40 20.02
N GLY A 17 -2.18 -5.62 20.42
CA GLY A 17 -2.86 -6.85 19.96
C GLY A 17 -2.74 -7.12 18.44
N GLY A 18 -1.96 -6.30 17.73
CA GLY A 18 -1.83 -6.29 16.28
C GLY A 18 -1.88 -4.87 15.72
N THR A 19 -1.01 -4.56 14.76
CA THR A 19 -1.09 -3.32 13.97
C THR A 19 -1.00 -3.64 12.50
N LEU A 20 -1.53 -2.75 11.67
CA LEU A 20 -1.47 -2.92 10.23
C LEU A 20 -1.28 -1.58 9.53
N LEU A 21 -0.12 -1.39 8.90
CA LEU A 21 0.20 -0.21 8.09
C LEU A 21 0.07 -0.50 6.59
N ASN A 22 -0.91 0.12 5.93
CA ASN A 22 -1.04 0.15 4.48
C ASN A 22 -0.22 1.29 3.88
N GLN A 23 0.57 1.02 2.84
CA GLN A 23 1.22 2.02 2.01
C GLN A 23 0.91 1.75 0.53
N LYS A 24 0.61 2.79 -0.25
CA LYS A 24 0.36 2.67 -1.69
C LYS A 24 1.43 3.42 -2.47
N PHE A 25 2.00 2.75 -3.46
CA PHE A 25 3.07 3.23 -4.32
C PHE A 25 2.64 3.18 -5.79
N THR A 26 3.15 4.11 -6.57
CA THR A 26 3.00 4.05 -8.03
C THR A 26 3.91 2.96 -8.61
N PRO A 27 3.50 2.26 -9.69
CA PRO A 27 4.36 1.31 -10.36
C PRO A 27 5.67 1.92 -10.87
N THR A 28 5.63 3.18 -11.33
CA THR A 28 6.81 3.91 -11.82
C THR A 28 7.86 4.11 -10.74
N LEU A 29 7.46 4.30 -9.48
CA LEU A 29 8.40 4.46 -8.37
C LEU A 29 9.25 3.20 -8.14
N LEU A 30 8.74 2.02 -8.50
CA LEU A 30 9.40 0.73 -8.29
C LEU A 30 9.92 0.10 -9.59
N ALA A 31 9.95 0.87 -10.69
CA ALA A 31 10.27 0.36 -12.01
C ALA A 31 11.77 0.07 -12.22
N ASP A 32 12.64 0.68 -11.42
CA ASP A 32 14.10 0.55 -11.55
C ASP A 32 14.75 0.00 -10.26
N LYS A 33 16.05 -0.32 -10.39
CA LYS A 33 16.84 -0.86 -9.27
C LYS A 33 16.95 0.13 -8.12
N ASP A 34 17.06 1.43 -8.39
CA ASP A 34 17.21 2.45 -7.36
C ASP A 34 15.93 2.55 -6.50
N GLY A 35 14.76 2.51 -7.13
CA GLY A 35 13.48 2.47 -6.45
C GLY A 35 13.30 1.23 -5.57
N LEU A 36 13.70 0.05 -6.09
CA LEU A 36 13.68 -1.19 -5.31
C LEU A 36 14.62 -1.11 -4.09
N GLU A 37 15.83 -0.56 -4.27
CA GLU A 37 16.80 -0.38 -3.18
C GLU A 37 16.25 0.58 -2.11
N LYS A 38 15.59 1.67 -2.51
CA LYS A 38 14.96 2.61 -1.57
C LYS A 38 13.81 1.99 -0.77
N ILE A 39 12.95 1.16 -1.39
CA ILE A 39 11.94 0.40 -0.64
C ILE A 39 12.59 -0.58 0.34
N ARG A 40 13.64 -1.30 -0.08
CA ARG A 40 14.37 -2.19 0.80
C ARG A 40 14.90 -1.44 2.03
N HIS A 41 15.46 -0.25 1.83
CA HIS A 41 15.94 0.59 2.93
C HIS A 41 14.81 1.08 3.83
N LEU A 42 13.67 1.51 3.26
CA LEU A 42 12.49 1.93 4.01
C LEU A 42 11.97 0.80 4.91
N VAL A 43 11.82 -0.41 4.36
CA VAL A 43 11.37 -1.60 5.09
C VAL A 43 12.34 -1.94 6.22
N ARG A 44 13.64 -2.05 5.91
CA ARG A 44 14.67 -2.33 6.93
C ARG A 44 14.75 -1.25 8.01
N ALA A 45 14.52 0.01 7.66
CA ALA A 45 14.49 1.10 8.63
C ALA A 45 13.28 0.97 9.56
N TYR A 46 12.09 0.69 9.04
CA TYR A 46 10.88 0.57 9.85
C TYR A 46 10.99 -0.54 10.89
N PHE A 47 11.44 -1.73 10.50
CA PHE A 47 11.64 -2.85 11.42
C PHE A 47 12.77 -2.63 12.43
N ARG A 48 13.78 -1.81 12.11
CA ARG A 48 14.81 -1.40 13.08
C ARG A 48 14.33 -0.37 14.10
N MET A 49 13.16 0.24 13.87
CA MET A 49 12.48 1.14 14.81
C MET A 49 11.30 0.43 15.47
N ASP A 50 11.37 -0.89 15.65
CA ASP A 50 10.33 -1.73 16.27
C ASP A 50 8.95 -1.66 15.58
N GLY A 51 8.90 -1.27 14.31
CA GLY A 51 7.68 -1.39 13.51
C GLY A 51 7.27 -2.84 13.32
N HIS A 52 6.00 -3.18 13.56
CA HIS A 52 5.56 -4.59 13.53
C HIS A 52 5.05 -5.09 12.19
N HIS A 53 4.35 -4.25 11.42
CA HIS A 53 3.71 -4.71 10.19
C HIS A 53 3.57 -3.57 9.18
N ILE A 54 3.97 -3.84 7.94
CA ILE A 54 3.78 -2.94 6.79
C ILE A 54 3.41 -3.76 5.56
N GLN A 55 2.50 -3.25 4.76
CA GLN A 55 2.09 -3.88 3.50
C GLN A 55 1.89 -2.85 2.39
N PHE A 56 1.98 -3.32 1.15
CA PHE A 56 2.09 -2.47 -0.01
C PHE A 56 1.01 -2.76 -1.04
N ASN A 57 0.44 -1.69 -1.61
CA ASN A 57 -0.19 -1.72 -2.92
C ASN A 57 0.75 -1.04 -3.92
N VAL A 58 0.97 -1.68 -5.07
CA VAL A 58 1.74 -1.09 -6.19
C VAL A 58 0.80 -0.91 -7.36
N VAL A 59 0.00 0.16 -7.31
CA VAL A 59 -1.07 0.45 -8.26
C VAL A 59 -1.40 1.94 -8.20
N SER A 60 -1.72 2.55 -9.34
CA SER A 60 -2.16 3.95 -9.39
C SER A 60 -3.66 4.08 -9.16
N ALA A 61 -4.09 5.20 -8.59
CA ALA A 61 -5.50 5.57 -8.49
C ALA A 61 -6.16 5.67 -9.86
N GLU A 62 -5.41 6.04 -10.90
CA GLU A 62 -5.90 6.05 -12.29
C GLU A 62 -6.27 4.64 -12.77
N THR A 63 -5.40 3.64 -12.56
CA THR A 63 -5.67 2.24 -12.91
C THR A 63 -6.90 1.72 -12.18
N LEU A 64 -7.03 2.01 -10.89
CA LEU A 64 -8.19 1.61 -10.10
C LEU A 64 -9.49 2.26 -10.62
N LYS A 65 -9.47 3.55 -10.97
CA LYS A 65 -10.64 4.23 -11.58
C LYS A 65 -10.99 3.66 -12.96
N LYS A 66 -9.99 3.27 -13.77
CA LYS A 66 -10.23 2.58 -15.05
C LYS A 66 -10.87 1.21 -14.82
N ALA A 67 -10.43 0.48 -13.80
CA ALA A 67 -11.00 -0.80 -13.41
C ALA A 67 -12.44 -0.68 -12.88
N GLN A 68 -12.80 0.41 -12.19
CA GLN A 68 -14.20 0.67 -11.82
C GLN A 68 -15.10 0.87 -13.05
N LYS A 69 -14.59 1.58 -14.06
CA LYS A 69 -15.36 1.89 -15.28
C LYS A 69 -15.46 0.71 -16.25
N ASN A 70 -14.47 -0.17 -16.27
CA ASN A 70 -14.34 -1.26 -17.25
C ASN A 70 -13.95 -2.59 -16.55
N PRO A 71 -14.76 -3.10 -15.60
CA PRO A 71 -14.38 -4.23 -14.74
C PRO A 71 -14.02 -5.51 -15.53
N GLU A 72 -14.59 -5.71 -16.72
CA GLU A 72 -14.30 -6.84 -17.59
C GLU A 72 -12.84 -6.89 -18.07
N GLN A 73 -12.18 -5.74 -18.21
CA GLN A 73 -10.77 -5.65 -18.62
C GLN A 73 -9.80 -5.87 -17.45
N TYR A 74 -10.29 -5.81 -16.21
CA TYR A 74 -9.46 -5.86 -14.99
C TYR A 74 -9.86 -7.00 -14.06
N ARG A 75 -10.40 -8.11 -14.60
CA ARG A 75 -10.86 -9.28 -13.81
C ARG A 75 -9.78 -9.91 -12.93
N SER A 76 -8.52 -9.80 -13.33
CA SER A 76 -7.37 -10.32 -12.58
C SER A 76 -6.69 -9.29 -11.68
N LEU A 77 -7.20 -8.05 -11.60
CA LEU A 77 -6.59 -6.99 -10.80
C LEU A 77 -6.80 -7.28 -9.31
N ILE A 78 -5.74 -7.66 -8.62
CA ILE A 78 -5.75 -7.90 -7.16
C ILE A 78 -5.25 -6.64 -6.44
N VAL A 79 -5.91 -6.30 -5.33
CA VAL A 79 -5.51 -5.18 -4.46
C VAL A 79 -5.38 -5.65 -3.01
N ARG A 80 -4.54 -4.98 -2.24
CA ARG A 80 -4.43 -5.14 -0.79
C ARG A 80 -5.46 -4.28 -0.08
N VAL A 81 -6.33 -4.89 0.73
CA VAL A 81 -7.36 -4.17 1.49
C VAL A 81 -6.82 -3.80 2.88
N ALA A 82 -6.97 -4.68 3.87
CA ALA A 82 -6.37 -4.53 5.18
C ALA A 82 -6.15 -5.93 5.77
N GLY A 83 -4.99 -6.52 5.48
CA GLY A 83 -4.59 -7.83 6.02
C GLY A 83 -4.87 -8.99 5.07
N TYR A 84 -5.62 -8.73 4.00
CA TYR A 84 -5.90 -9.67 2.93
C TYR A 84 -5.83 -8.98 1.56
N SER A 85 -5.80 -9.80 0.52
CA SER A 85 -5.86 -9.37 -0.88
C SER A 85 -7.12 -9.95 -1.52
N ASP A 86 -7.72 -9.21 -2.45
CA ASP A 86 -8.90 -9.65 -3.20
C ASP A 86 -8.90 -9.02 -4.59
N TYR A 87 -9.71 -9.56 -5.49
CA TYR A 87 -9.95 -8.97 -6.80
C TYR A 87 -10.70 -7.66 -6.63
N PHE A 88 -10.17 -6.59 -7.22
CA PHE A 88 -10.73 -5.25 -7.10
C PHE A 88 -12.19 -5.19 -7.57
N ILE A 89 -12.52 -5.95 -8.62
CA ILE A 89 -13.88 -6.03 -9.17
C ILE A 89 -14.88 -6.75 -8.26
N ASN A 90 -14.42 -7.54 -7.30
CA ASN A 90 -15.27 -8.22 -6.32
C ASN A 90 -15.61 -7.31 -5.13
N LEU A 91 -14.90 -6.18 -4.99
CA LEU A 91 -15.13 -5.24 -3.90
C LEU A 91 -16.33 -4.34 -4.20
N GLY A 92 -17.13 -4.05 -3.17
CA GLY A 92 -18.18 -3.04 -3.28
C GLY A 92 -17.60 -1.64 -3.53
N GLU A 93 -18.38 -0.79 -4.21
CA GLU A 93 -17.93 0.54 -4.68
C GLU A 93 -17.36 1.42 -3.55
N ASN A 94 -17.96 1.37 -2.36
CA ASN A 94 -17.46 2.10 -1.19
C ASN A 94 -16.02 1.73 -0.82
N LEU A 95 -15.70 0.43 -0.86
CA LEU A 95 -14.37 -0.07 -0.53
C LEU A 95 -13.37 0.22 -1.64
N GLN A 96 -13.80 0.09 -2.90
CA GLN A 96 -12.99 0.51 -4.05
C GLN A 96 -12.61 2.00 -3.94
N ASN A 97 -13.58 2.85 -3.63
CA ASN A 97 -13.39 4.29 -3.47
C ASN A 97 -12.50 4.63 -2.27
N GLU A 98 -12.54 3.85 -1.19
CA GLU A 98 -11.63 4.00 -0.04
C GLU A 98 -10.18 3.70 -0.47
N ILE A 99 -9.94 2.56 -1.13
CA ILE A 99 -8.59 2.18 -1.61
C ILE A 99 -8.04 3.20 -2.62
N ILE A 100 -8.89 3.71 -3.51
CA ILE A 100 -8.53 4.78 -4.46
C ILE A 100 -8.09 6.04 -3.71
N ARG A 101 -8.82 6.45 -2.67
CA ARG A 101 -8.55 7.66 -1.88
C ARG A 101 -7.30 7.58 -1.02
N ARG A 102 -6.81 6.38 -0.67
CA ARG A 102 -5.56 6.24 0.09
C ARG A 102 -4.41 6.98 -0.58
N THR A 103 -3.56 7.63 0.23
CA THR A 103 -2.40 8.37 -0.25
C THR A 103 -1.52 7.50 -1.14
N GLU A 104 -1.18 8.04 -2.30
CA GLU A 104 -0.32 7.40 -3.29
C GLU A 104 1.05 8.08 -3.26
N HIS A 105 2.09 7.33 -2.92
CA HIS A 105 3.45 7.85 -2.89
C HIS A 105 4.05 7.82 -4.30
N THR A 106 4.39 9.01 -4.80
CA THR A 106 5.13 9.24 -6.05
C THR A 106 6.61 9.54 -5.83
N ASN A 107 7.06 9.59 -4.57
CA ASN A 107 8.43 9.81 -4.13
C ASN A 107 8.71 9.14 -2.77
N TYR A 108 9.98 9.14 -2.32
CA TYR A 108 10.47 8.48 -1.10
C TYR A 108 10.55 9.40 0.13
#